data_AF-A0A9D8T8K1-F1
#
_entry.id   AF-A0A9D8T8K1-F1
#
_cell.length_a   1.000
_cell.length_b   1.000
_cell.length_c   1.000
_cell.angle_alpha   90.00
_cell.angle_beta   90.00
_cell.angle_gamma   90.00
#
_symmetry.space_group_name_H-M   'P 1'
#
loop_
_entity.id
_entity.type
_entity.pdbx_description
1 polymer ?
#
loop_
_entity_poly.entity_id
_entity_poly.type
_entity_poly.pdbx_seq_one_letter_code
_entity_poly.pdbx_strand_id
1 'polypeptide(L)'
;MKNSMLVLCLSLVCLVSCTPQEGENIFSYQNGQVFAKEKFIKIGNDLNTQGWLDTCWAMPKYIVSSADICSENEEYDYQVKCINFSPTESSETDYEFIAIKSYNSGNFIFKRIGYGTLTKIKNSFNINANANFLQVPLNEETFALIFTGLQYMEEPNELMIVVVNKNNATLVYDGRAKVLNYSPYPNFSIEFVETLDWIVYEDNSSDYVPCSDCPKHRIWQEGNMLKYTTW
;
A
#
# COMPACT_ATOMS: atom_id res chain seq x y z
N MET A 1 -19.83 65.40 31.51
CA MET A 1 -19.14 64.61 32.57
C MET A 1 -19.34 63.13 32.27
N LYS A 2 -18.23 62.38 32.24
CA LYS A 2 -18.10 60.90 32.25
C LYS A 2 -18.51 60.19 30.93
N ASN A 3 -17.54 59.89 30.06
CA ASN A 3 -16.59 58.76 30.06
C ASN A 3 -17.24 57.42 29.71
N SER A 4 -16.77 56.89 28.57
CA SER A 4 -16.32 55.51 28.34
C SER A 4 -17.27 54.34 28.62
N MET A 5 -17.56 53.56 27.58
CA MET A 5 -16.93 52.24 27.45
C MET A 5 -17.21 51.63 26.08
N LEU A 6 -16.15 51.50 25.30
CA LEU A 6 -16.06 50.67 24.11
C LEU A 6 -16.11 49.20 24.58
N VAL A 7 -17.11 48.42 24.20
CA VAL A 7 -17.12 46.96 24.41
C VAL A 7 -16.85 46.30 23.07
N LEU A 8 -15.58 45.99 22.85
CA LEU A 8 -15.09 45.20 21.73
C LEU A 8 -15.22 43.72 22.11
N CYS A 9 -16.26 43.04 21.61
CA CYS A 9 -16.40 41.59 21.75
C CYS A 9 -15.37 40.89 20.85
N LEU A 10 -14.18 40.58 21.38
CA LEU A 10 -13.27 39.59 20.79
C LEU A 10 -13.89 38.20 20.99
N SER A 11 -14.51 37.65 19.96
CA SER A 11 -14.77 36.22 19.88
C SER A 11 -13.45 35.51 19.56
N LEU A 12 -12.74 35.08 20.60
CA LEU A 12 -11.71 34.04 20.50
C LEU A 12 -12.43 32.74 20.12
N VAL A 13 -12.54 32.47 18.82
CA VAL A 13 -12.82 31.11 18.36
C VAL A 13 -11.57 30.31 18.70
N CYS A 14 -11.69 29.39 19.65
CA CYS A 14 -10.70 28.36 19.91
C CYS A 14 -10.45 27.61 18.60
N LEU A 15 -9.40 28.01 17.87
CA LEU A 15 -8.74 27.12 16.93
C LEU A 15 -8.20 25.99 17.81
N VAL A 16 -8.95 24.89 17.87
CA VAL A 16 -8.36 23.61 18.21
C VAL A 16 -7.27 23.44 17.18
N SER A 17 -6.03 23.74 17.57
CA SER A 17 -4.85 23.42 16.81
C SER A 17 -4.81 21.91 16.73
N CYS A 18 -5.46 21.38 15.69
CA CYS A 18 -5.15 20.08 15.14
C CYS A 18 -3.68 20.21 14.75
N THR A 19 -2.78 19.83 15.65
CA THR A 19 -1.38 19.66 15.29
C THR A 19 -1.40 18.65 14.15
N PRO A 20 -1.07 19.05 12.90
CA PRO A 20 -1.01 18.07 11.82
C PRO A 20 -0.10 16.95 12.31
N GLN A 21 -0.60 15.73 12.28
CA GLN A 21 0.22 14.56 12.59
C GLN A 21 1.44 14.67 11.66
N GLU A 22 2.65 14.82 12.22
CA GLU A 22 3.88 15.03 11.45
C GLU A 22 4.20 13.75 10.67
N GLY A 23 3.54 13.62 9.51
CA GLY A 23 3.73 12.55 8.57
C GLY A 23 4.88 12.83 7.64
N GLU A 24 5.67 11.80 7.39
CA GLU A 24 6.74 11.85 6.40
C GLU A 24 6.28 11.25 5.07
N ASN A 25 6.57 11.91 3.96
CA ASN A 25 6.33 11.34 2.63
C ASN A 25 7.14 10.04 2.44
N ILE A 26 6.51 8.96 1.98
CA ILE A 26 7.20 7.66 1.75
C ILE A 26 8.00 7.61 0.45
N PHE A 27 7.77 8.58 -0.44
CA PHE A 27 8.53 8.79 -1.66
C PHE A 27 8.69 10.30 -1.92
N SER A 28 9.42 10.63 -2.98
CA SER A 28 9.55 12.01 -3.49
C SER A 28 9.45 12.03 -5.02
N TYR A 29 9.09 13.18 -5.56
CA TYR A 29 9.22 13.45 -6.99
C TYR A 29 10.52 14.20 -7.26
N GLN A 30 11.31 13.74 -8.22
CA GLN A 30 12.44 14.50 -8.77
C GLN A 30 12.37 14.42 -10.29
N ASN A 31 12.31 15.57 -10.96
CA ASN A 31 12.21 15.65 -12.43
C ASN A 31 11.09 14.77 -13.03
N GLY A 32 9.93 14.73 -12.35
CA GLY A 32 8.78 13.93 -12.79
C GLY A 32 8.94 12.42 -12.59
N GLN A 33 9.99 11.96 -11.91
CA GLN A 33 10.19 10.56 -11.54
C GLN A 33 9.93 10.34 -10.05
N VAL A 34 9.50 9.13 -9.70
CA VAL A 34 9.22 8.74 -8.31
C VAL A 34 10.47 8.09 -7.72
N PHE A 35 10.88 8.56 -6.55
CA PHE A 35 11.99 8.01 -5.77
C PHE A 35 11.48 7.56 -4.42
N ALA A 36 11.54 6.26 -4.16
CA ALA A 36 11.19 5.69 -2.86
C ALA A 36 12.19 6.10 -1.78
N LYS A 37 11.72 6.17 -0.53
CA LYS A 37 12.62 6.25 0.62
C LYS A 37 12.84 4.85 1.18
N GLU A 38 14.07 4.37 1.09
CA GLU A 38 14.45 2.97 1.36
C GLU A 38 14.00 2.45 2.73
N LYS A 39 13.92 3.30 3.75
CA LYS A 39 13.48 2.90 5.10
C LYS A 39 12.05 2.35 5.17
N PHE A 40 11.23 2.59 4.14
CA PHE A 40 9.87 2.05 4.04
C PHE A 40 9.81 0.74 3.23
N ILE A 41 10.95 0.23 2.76
CA ILE A 41 11.07 -1.02 2.01
C ILE A 41 11.82 -2.02 2.89
N LYS A 42 11.08 -2.76 3.72
CA LYS A 42 11.62 -3.64 4.77
C LYS A 42 11.80 -5.09 4.31
N ILE A 43 10.90 -5.60 3.47
CA ILE A 43 10.91 -7.01 3.06
C ILE A 43 11.65 -7.19 1.72
N GLY A 44 11.52 -6.25 0.79
CA GLY A 44 11.70 -6.45 -0.64
C GLY A 44 13.08 -6.64 -1.25
N ASN A 45 14.18 -6.46 -0.50
CA ASN A 45 15.49 -6.30 -1.12
C ASN A 45 16.20 -7.62 -1.46
N ASP A 46 15.99 -8.68 -0.69
CA ASP A 46 16.76 -9.92 -0.80
C ASP A 46 16.34 -10.87 -1.95
N LEU A 47 15.04 -10.96 -2.26
CA LEU A 47 14.49 -11.79 -3.33
C LEU A 47 14.27 -11.02 -4.65
N ASN A 48 14.49 -9.71 -4.68
CA ASN A 48 14.31 -8.92 -5.89
C ASN A 48 15.64 -8.42 -6.47
N THR A 49 16.74 -9.16 -6.24
CA THR A 49 17.97 -8.91 -6.99
C THR A 49 17.70 -9.15 -8.48
N GLN A 50 18.28 -8.30 -9.34
CA GLN A 50 18.01 -8.34 -10.79
C GLN A 50 18.23 -9.74 -11.39
N GLY A 51 19.30 -10.44 -10.97
CA GLY A 51 19.59 -11.79 -11.47
C GLY A 51 18.57 -12.85 -11.06
N TRP A 52 18.05 -12.79 -9.83
CA TRP A 52 16.99 -13.72 -9.39
C TRP A 52 15.66 -13.40 -10.07
N LEU A 53 15.31 -12.11 -10.17
CA LEU A 53 14.12 -11.67 -10.91
C LEU A 53 14.14 -12.15 -12.36
N ASP A 54 15.27 -12.04 -13.06
CA ASP A 54 15.41 -12.49 -14.44
C ASP A 54 15.28 -14.01 -14.55
N THR A 55 15.83 -14.75 -13.59
CA THR A 55 15.71 -16.22 -13.53
C THR A 55 14.26 -16.64 -13.35
N CYS A 56 13.56 -16.09 -12.36
CA CYS A 56 12.14 -16.37 -12.14
C CYS A 56 11.28 -15.93 -13.33
N TRP A 57 11.60 -14.77 -13.94
CA TRP A 57 10.88 -14.28 -15.10
C TRP A 57 11.02 -15.18 -16.33
N ALA A 58 12.09 -15.97 -16.42
CA ALA A 58 12.29 -16.96 -17.49
C ALA A 58 11.45 -18.23 -17.32
N MET A 59 10.91 -18.49 -16.12
CA MET A 59 10.07 -19.67 -15.85
C MET A 59 8.73 -19.61 -16.63
N PRO A 60 8.04 -20.75 -16.78
CA PRO A 60 6.64 -20.75 -17.23
C PRO A 60 5.80 -19.80 -16.39
N LYS A 61 4.91 -19.06 -17.06
CA LYS A 61 4.06 -18.04 -16.41
C LYS A 61 2.61 -18.42 -16.61
N TYR A 62 1.91 -18.61 -15.50
CA TYR A 62 0.48 -18.87 -15.47
C TYR A 62 -0.21 -17.62 -14.94
N ILE A 63 -1.00 -16.97 -15.79
CA ILE A 63 -1.71 -15.75 -15.42
C ILE A 63 -2.88 -16.15 -14.53
N VAL A 64 -2.78 -15.85 -13.24
CA VAL A 64 -3.85 -16.03 -12.25
C VAL A 64 -4.92 -14.97 -12.47
N SER A 65 -4.47 -13.73 -12.70
CA SER A 65 -5.36 -12.64 -13.07
C SER A 65 -4.64 -11.59 -13.90
N SER A 66 -5.43 -10.86 -14.67
CA SER A 66 -4.99 -9.69 -15.40
C SER A 66 -6.07 -8.61 -15.27
N ALA A 67 -5.65 -7.37 -15.06
CA ALA A 67 -6.53 -6.22 -15.04
C ALA A 67 -5.92 -5.11 -15.89
N ASP A 68 -6.72 -4.55 -16.79
CA ASP A 68 -6.40 -3.33 -17.51
C ASP A 68 -6.80 -2.14 -16.63
N ILE A 69 -5.88 -1.19 -16.47
CA ILE A 69 -6.07 0.02 -15.66
C ILE A 69 -5.51 1.23 -16.41
N CYS A 70 -5.98 2.42 -16.08
CA CYS A 70 -5.51 3.67 -16.65
C CYS A 70 -5.26 4.73 -15.57
N SER A 71 -4.49 5.76 -15.92
CA SER A 71 -4.38 7.00 -15.14
C SER A 71 -5.72 7.77 -15.12
N GLU A 72 -5.91 8.70 -14.17
CA GLU A 72 -7.16 9.46 -14.06
C GLU A 72 -7.47 10.29 -15.32
N ASN A 73 -6.45 10.76 -16.03
CA ASN A 73 -6.61 11.47 -17.30
C ASN A 73 -6.73 10.56 -18.53
N GLU A 74 -6.72 9.24 -18.35
CA GLU A 74 -6.82 8.24 -19.43
C GLU A 74 -5.70 8.31 -20.50
N GLU A 75 -4.59 9.01 -20.24
CA GLU A 75 -3.47 9.12 -21.20
C GLU A 75 -2.49 7.94 -21.14
N TYR A 76 -2.48 7.20 -20.03
CA TYR A 76 -1.56 6.09 -19.80
C TYR A 76 -2.33 4.84 -19.40
N ASP A 77 -2.19 3.80 -20.22
CA ASP A 77 -2.82 2.50 -20.00
C ASP A 77 -1.81 1.43 -19.59
N TYR A 78 -2.26 0.53 -18.72
CA TYR A 78 -1.44 -0.52 -18.14
C TYR A 78 -2.18 -1.84 -18.03
N GLN A 79 -1.38 -2.91 -17.98
CA GLN A 79 -1.84 -4.24 -17.62
C GLN A 79 -1.12 -4.71 -16.36
N VAL A 80 -1.88 -4.92 -15.28
CA VAL A 80 -1.39 -5.54 -14.05
C VAL A 80 -1.64 -7.03 -14.14
N LYS A 81 -0.59 -7.83 -13.95
CA LYS A 81 -0.64 -9.29 -13.96
C LYS A 81 -0.25 -9.85 -12.62
N CYS A 82 -1.08 -10.76 -12.11
CA CYS A 82 -0.72 -11.66 -11.02
C CYS A 82 -0.41 -13.02 -11.63
N ILE A 83 0.77 -13.55 -11.34
CA ILE A 83 1.36 -14.69 -12.05
C ILE A 83 1.84 -15.73 -11.05
N ASN A 84 1.70 -17.00 -11.41
CA ASN A 84 2.33 -18.15 -10.75
C ASN A 84 3.31 -18.86 -11.67
N PHE A 85 4.25 -19.59 -11.07
CA PHE A 85 5.25 -20.40 -11.76
C PHE A 85 4.80 -21.85 -11.97
N SER A 86 3.70 -22.26 -11.32
CA SER A 86 3.08 -23.57 -11.47
C SER A 86 1.55 -23.46 -11.63
N PRO A 87 0.91 -24.27 -12.49
CA PRO A 87 -0.53 -24.25 -12.66
C PRO A 87 -1.28 -25.02 -11.55
N THR A 88 -0.59 -25.83 -10.74
CA THR A 88 -1.21 -26.76 -9.78
C THR A 88 -1.25 -26.25 -8.33
N GLU A 89 -0.54 -25.16 -8.02
CA GLU A 89 -0.37 -24.67 -6.64
C GLU A 89 -1.25 -23.44 -6.32
N SER A 90 -2.04 -22.95 -7.28
CA SER A 90 -2.78 -21.71 -7.11
C SER A 90 -4.18 -21.94 -6.54
N SER A 91 -4.40 -21.54 -5.29
CA SER A 91 -5.77 -21.22 -4.88
C SER A 91 -6.24 -20.00 -5.68
N GLU A 92 -7.54 -19.84 -5.92
CA GLU A 92 -8.08 -18.67 -6.65
C GLU A 92 -7.81 -17.33 -5.95
N THR A 93 -7.27 -17.34 -4.73
CA THR A 93 -7.00 -16.14 -3.93
C THR A 93 -5.56 -15.69 -3.97
N ASP A 94 -4.68 -16.46 -4.62
CA ASP A 94 -3.26 -16.51 -4.29
C ASP A 94 -2.38 -16.40 -5.53
N TYR A 95 -1.28 -15.63 -5.43
CA TYR A 95 -0.33 -15.47 -6.52
C TYR A 95 1.12 -15.24 -6.06
N GLU A 96 2.11 -15.48 -6.91
CA GLU A 96 3.54 -15.45 -6.53
C GLU A 96 4.29 -14.23 -7.10
N PHE A 97 3.78 -13.63 -8.17
CA PHE A 97 4.51 -12.60 -8.90
C PHE A 97 3.58 -11.49 -9.40
N ILE A 98 4.02 -10.25 -9.26
CA ILE A 98 3.36 -9.06 -9.81
C ILE A 98 4.18 -8.54 -10.98
N ALA A 99 3.51 -8.27 -12.09
CA ALA A 99 4.10 -7.54 -13.21
C ALA A 99 3.16 -6.44 -13.70
N ILE A 100 3.73 -5.28 -14.03
CA ILE A 100 3.00 -4.16 -14.61
C ILE A 100 3.60 -3.87 -15.98
N LYS A 101 2.77 -3.94 -17.01
CA LYS A 101 3.13 -3.58 -18.39
C LYS A 101 2.51 -2.24 -18.74
N SER A 102 3.30 -1.30 -19.25
CA SER A 102 2.78 -0.07 -19.87
C SER A 102 2.44 -0.36 -21.34
N TYR A 103 1.23 0.02 -21.78
CA TYR A 103 0.84 -0.12 -23.18
C TYR A 103 1.51 0.94 -24.05
N ASN A 104 1.71 2.14 -23.54
CA ASN A 104 2.39 3.23 -24.25
C ASN A 104 3.84 2.86 -24.61
N SER A 105 4.57 2.20 -23.70
CA SER A 105 5.96 1.77 -23.94
C SER A 105 6.08 0.35 -24.50
N GLY A 106 5.04 -0.48 -24.33
CA GLY A 106 5.09 -1.92 -24.61
C GLY A 106 5.92 -2.75 -23.62
N ASN A 107 6.57 -2.11 -22.65
CA ASN A 107 7.51 -2.74 -21.72
C ASN A 107 6.88 -3.06 -20.36
N PHE A 108 7.46 -4.05 -19.66
CA PHE A 108 7.20 -4.24 -18.24
C PHE A 108 7.98 -3.19 -17.45
N ILE A 109 7.25 -2.34 -16.73
CA ILE A 109 7.77 -1.23 -15.93
C ILE A 109 7.90 -1.60 -14.44
N PHE A 110 7.31 -2.71 -14.04
CA PHE A 110 7.46 -3.29 -12.71
C PHE A 110 7.42 -4.81 -12.79
N LYS A 111 8.25 -5.46 -11.97
CA LYS A 111 8.30 -6.90 -11.75
C LYS A 111 8.70 -7.14 -10.32
N ARG A 112 8.00 -8.01 -9.62
CA ARG A 112 8.33 -8.37 -8.24
C ARG A 112 7.85 -9.77 -7.90
N ILE A 113 8.73 -10.54 -7.28
CA ILE A 113 8.42 -11.84 -6.67
C ILE A 113 7.91 -11.57 -5.25
N GLY A 114 6.82 -12.23 -4.85
CA GLY A 114 6.38 -12.25 -3.46
C GLY A 114 7.31 -13.12 -2.61
N TYR A 115 7.51 -12.75 -1.34
CA TYR A 115 8.28 -13.58 -0.39
C TYR A 115 7.54 -14.85 0.04
N GLY A 116 6.30 -14.97 -0.42
CA GLY A 116 5.51 -16.19 -0.58
C GLY A 116 4.21 -15.80 -1.25
N THR A 117 3.10 -16.42 -0.85
CA THR A 117 1.82 -16.23 -1.53
C THR A 117 1.21 -14.85 -1.28
N LEU A 118 1.13 -14.04 -2.33
CA LEU A 118 0.36 -12.79 -2.37
C LEU A 118 -1.13 -13.10 -2.43
N THR A 119 -1.98 -12.23 -1.88
CA THR A 119 -3.40 -12.54 -1.67
C THR A 119 -4.34 -11.40 -2.03
N LYS A 120 -5.62 -11.73 -2.25
CA LYS A 120 -6.69 -10.75 -2.49
C LYS A 120 -6.88 -9.78 -1.33
N ILE A 121 -7.20 -8.53 -1.67
CA ILE A 121 -7.37 -7.41 -0.72
C ILE A 121 -8.40 -7.69 0.38
N LYS A 122 -9.48 -8.41 0.07
CA LYS A 122 -10.49 -8.80 1.06
C LYS A 122 -9.92 -9.55 2.27
N ASN A 123 -8.82 -10.27 2.10
CA ASN A 123 -8.19 -11.06 3.17
C ASN A 123 -7.45 -10.17 4.18
N SER A 124 -7.15 -8.92 3.81
CA SER A 124 -6.37 -8.00 4.64
C SER A 124 -7.17 -6.77 5.08
N PHE A 125 -8.05 -6.23 4.22
CA PHE A 125 -8.72 -4.94 4.46
C PHE A 125 -10.14 -5.05 5.04
N ASN A 126 -10.64 -6.27 5.27
CA ASN A 126 -12.04 -6.52 5.69
C ASN A 126 -13.07 -5.77 4.80
N ILE A 127 -12.78 -5.68 3.50
CA ILE A 127 -13.69 -5.14 2.50
C ILE A 127 -14.20 -6.26 1.62
N ASN A 128 -15.45 -6.16 1.17
CA ASN A 128 -16.04 -7.13 0.25
C ASN A 128 -15.64 -6.85 -1.21
N ALA A 129 -14.34 -6.89 -1.48
CA ALA A 129 -13.76 -6.67 -2.81
C ALA A 129 -12.90 -7.87 -3.23
N ASN A 130 -13.34 -8.60 -4.27
CA ASN A 130 -12.60 -9.74 -4.81
C ASN A 130 -11.49 -9.29 -5.79
N ALA A 131 -10.69 -8.30 -5.38
CA ALA A 131 -9.61 -7.71 -6.17
C ALA A 131 -8.23 -8.13 -5.63
N ASN A 132 -7.24 -8.23 -6.51
CA ASN A 132 -5.85 -8.50 -6.13
C ASN A 132 -5.10 -7.23 -5.67
N PHE A 133 -5.63 -6.05 -6.00
CA PHE A 133 -5.05 -4.78 -5.62
C PHE A 133 -6.12 -3.69 -5.50
N LEU A 134 -5.78 -2.61 -4.80
CA LEU A 134 -6.50 -1.34 -4.86
C LEU A 134 -5.72 -0.34 -5.72
N GLN A 135 -6.43 0.48 -6.49
CA GLN A 135 -5.86 1.63 -7.18
C GLN A 135 -6.30 2.90 -6.47
N VAL A 136 -5.33 3.76 -6.13
CA VAL A 136 -5.58 5.05 -5.47
C VAL A 136 -4.99 6.15 -6.33
N PRO A 137 -5.82 7.01 -6.95
CA PRO A 137 -5.33 8.17 -7.67
C PRO A 137 -4.52 9.10 -6.76
N LEU A 138 -3.36 9.55 -7.25
CA LEU A 138 -2.53 10.56 -6.58
C LEU A 138 -2.58 11.90 -7.32
N ASN A 139 -2.60 11.85 -8.66
CA ASN A 139 -2.91 12.96 -9.55
C ASN A 139 -3.37 12.40 -10.91
N GLU A 140 -3.59 13.29 -11.88
CA GLU A 140 -4.05 12.96 -13.23
C GLU A 140 -3.22 11.87 -13.94
N GLU A 141 -1.90 11.82 -13.73
CA GLU A 141 -0.97 10.89 -14.41
C GLU A 141 -0.39 9.82 -13.47
N THR A 142 -0.62 9.92 -12.15
CA THR A 142 0.03 9.09 -11.13
C THR A 142 -0.98 8.44 -10.19
N PHE A 143 -0.80 7.16 -9.91
CA PHE A 143 -1.59 6.43 -8.93
C PHE A 143 -0.75 5.44 -8.14
N ALA A 144 -1.25 5.03 -6.98
CA ALA A 144 -0.68 3.94 -6.19
C ALA A 144 -1.49 2.66 -6.40
N LEU A 145 -0.78 1.55 -6.59
CA LEU A 145 -1.32 0.20 -6.51
C LEU A 145 -0.94 -0.42 -5.17
N ILE A 146 -1.93 -0.90 -4.44
CA ILE A 146 -1.77 -1.48 -3.11
C ILE A 146 -2.05 -2.97 -3.22
N PHE A 147 -1.09 -3.78 -2.82
CA PHE A 147 -1.17 -5.24 -2.82
C PHE A 147 -0.99 -5.76 -1.41
N THR A 148 -1.51 -6.96 -1.15
CA THR A 148 -1.26 -7.67 0.11
C THR A 148 -0.76 -9.08 -0.12
N GLY A 149 -0.09 -9.66 0.86
CA GLY A 149 0.47 -10.99 0.69
C GLY A 149 1.04 -11.61 1.95
N LEU A 150 1.67 -12.76 1.79
CA LEU A 150 2.36 -13.57 2.79
C LEU A 150 1.78 -13.50 4.21
N GLN A 151 0.77 -14.31 4.47
CA GLN A 151 0.40 -14.66 5.85
C GLN A 151 1.35 -15.75 6.34
N TYR A 152 2.40 -15.38 7.08
CA TYR A 152 3.13 -16.35 7.91
C TYR A 152 2.47 -16.37 9.28
N MET A 153 2.15 -17.55 9.84
CA MET A 153 1.23 -17.70 10.98
C MET A 153 1.38 -16.60 12.06
N GLU A 154 2.60 -16.32 12.49
CA GLU A 154 2.90 -15.43 13.62
C GLU A 154 3.11 -13.95 13.21
N GLU A 155 3.13 -13.66 11.92
CA GLU A 155 3.43 -12.33 11.37
C GLU A 155 2.25 -11.76 10.59
N PRO A 156 2.05 -10.44 10.59
CA PRO A 156 1.08 -9.84 9.69
C PRO A 156 1.38 -10.12 8.22
N ASN A 157 0.34 -9.96 7.40
CA ASN A 157 0.47 -9.97 5.95
C ASN A 157 1.46 -8.90 5.49
N GLU A 158 2.17 -9.17 4.39
CA GLU A 158 2.88 -8.16 3.60
C GLU A 158 1.88 -7.15 3.03
N LEU A 159 2.21 -5.86 3.13
CA LEU A 159 1.57 -4.74 2.44
C LEU A 159 2.61 -4.10 1.53
N MET A 160 2.30 -4.06 0.24
CA MET A 160 3.15 -3.43 -0.77
C MET A 160 2.40 -2.27 -1.43
N ILE A 161 3.11 -1.17 -1.66
CA ILE A 161 2.61 -0.02 -2.41
C ILE A 161 3.57 0.27 -3.55
N VAL A 162 3.05 0.22 -4.77
CA VAL A 162 3.77 0.57 -6.00
C VAL A 162 3.15 1.83 -6.57
N VAL A 163 3.93 2.89 -6.73
CA VAL A 163 3.48 4.11 -7.40
C VAL A 163 3.80 4.00 -8.88
N VAL A 164 2.77 4.11 -9.72
CA VAL A 164 2.88 4.10 -11.18
C VAL A 164 2.75 5.54 -11.68
N ASN A 165 3.72 5.96 -12.49
CA ASN A 165 3.77 7.30 -13.08
C ASN A 165 4.35 7.19 -14.50
N LYS A 166 3.49 7.38 -15.51
CA LYS A 166 3.84 7.23 -16.93
C LYS A 166 4.48 5.88 -17.22
N ASN A 167 5.70 5.85 -17.76
CA ASN A 167 6.42 4.62 -18.10
C ASN A 167 7.33 4.10 -16.99
N ASN A 168 7.08 4.48 -15.73
CA ASN A 168 7.82 4.00 -14.57
C ASN A 168 6.85 3.56 -13.47
N ALA A 169 7.22 2.51 -12.75
CA ALA A 169 6.55 2.07 -11.55
C ALA A 169 7.59 1.77 -10.46
N THR A 170 7.39 2.33 -9.27
CA THR A 170 8.35 2.30 -8.17
C THR A 170 7.70 1.72 -6.92
N LEU A 171 8.33 0.72 -6.30
CA LEU A 171 7.94 0.24 -4.98
C LEU A 171 8.29 1.30 -3.93
N VAL A 172 7.31 1.84 -3.23
CA VAL A 172 7.51 2.94 -2.27
C VAL A 172 7.24 2.55 -0.81
N TYR A 173 6.55 1.42 -0.60
CA TYR A 173 6.36 0.81 0.71
C TYR A 173 6.28 -0.69 0.56
N ASP A 174 6.88 -1.39 1.52
CA ASP A 174 6.90 -2.83 1.58
C ASP A 174 7.23 -3.30 3.00
N GLY A 175 6.25 -3.83 3.71
CA GLY A 175 6.41 -4.23 5.09
C GLY A 175 5.24 -5.05 5.61
N ARG A 176 5.38 -5.56 6.84
CA ARG A 176 4.31 -6.27 7.53
C ARG A 176 3.20 -5.29 7.91
N ALA A 177 1.94 -5.68 7.73
CA ALA A 177 0.79 -4.87 8.11
C ALA A 177 -0.44 -5.72 8.38
N LYS A 178 -0.95 -5.64 9.61
CA LYS A 178 -2.31 -6.05 9.96
C LYS A 178 -3.17 -4.81 9.91
N VAL A 179 -3.97 -4.67 8.86
CA VAL A 179 -4.86 -3.51 8.68
C VAL A 179 -5.90 -3.49 9.81
N LEU A 180 -5.96 -2.37 10.52
CA LEU A 180 -6.93 -2.05 11.56
C LEU A 180 -8.11 -1.27 11.00
N ASN A 181 -7.79 -0.32 10.12
CA ASN A 181 -8.77 0.59 9.56
C ASN A 181 -8.37 0.98 8.13
N TYR A 182 -9.37 1.19 7.29
CA TYR A 182 -9.21 1.57 5.90
C TYR A 182 -10.24 2.62 5.51
N SER A 183 -9.76 3.70 4.90
CA SER A 183 -10.59 4.70 4.24
C SER A 183 -10.26 4.69 2.75
N PRO A 184 -11.27 4.55 1.87
CA PRO A 184 -11.04 4.59 0.42
C PRO A 184 -10.79 6.03 -0.06
N TYR A 185 -10.34 6.16 -1.32
CA TYR A 185 -10.33 7.43 -2.04
C TYR A 185 -11.73 8.10 -1.98
N PRO A 186 -11.83 9.43 -1.80
CA PRO A 186 -10.76 10.44 -1.88
C PRO A 186 -9.94 10.67 -0.61
N ASN A 187 -10.35 10.09 0.52
CA ASN A 187 -9.65 10.27 1.80
C ASN A 187 -8.82 9.02 2.14
N PHE A 188 -8.01 8.59 1.18
CA PHE A 188 -7.31 7.31 1.30
C PHE A 188 -6.45 7.26 2.56
N SER A 189 -6.67 6.25 3.40
CA SER A 189 -5.74 5.91 4.47
C SER A 189 -5.84 4.45 4.89
N ILE A 190 -4.73 3.92 5.39
CA ILE A 190 -4.58 2.59 5.96
C ILE A 190 -3.95 2.77 7.32
N GLU A 191 -4.62 2.33 8.38
CA GLU A 191 -4.06 2.21 9.72
C GLU A 191 -3.76 0.74 9.98
N PHE A 192 -2.59 0.43 10.53
CA PHE A 192 -2.12 -0.95 10.71
C PHE A 192 -1.12 -1.08 11.86
N VAL A 193 -0.90 -2.32 12.29
CA VAL A 193 0.21 -2.71 13.16
C VAL A 193 1.16 -3.65 12.42
N GLU A 194 2.43 -3.65 12.80
CA GLU A 194 3.45 -4.53 12.22
C GLU A 194 3.68 -5.80 13.06
N THR A 195 3.01 -5.93 14.22
CA THR A 195 3.19 -7.02 15.19
C THR A 195 1.84 -7.56 15.65
N LEU A 196 1.79 -8.87 15.90
CA LEU A 196 0.64 -9.58 16.44
C LEU A 196 0.95 -10.12 17.84
N ASP A 197 -0.07 -10.19 18.68
CA ASP A 197 -0.03 -10.89 19.96
C ASP A 197 -0.64 -12.30 19.79
N TRP A 198 -0.04 -13.30 20.43
CA TRP A 198 -0.63 -14.62 20.56
C TRP A 198 -1.54 -14.67 21.79
N ILE A 199 -2.82 -14.96 21.57
CA ILE A 199 -3.80 -15.10 22.64
C ILE A 199 -4.33 -16.53 22.68
N VAL A 200 -4.47 -17.06 23.89
CA VAL A 200 -5.20 -18.30 24.16
C VAL A 200 -6.49 -17.94 24.90
N TYR A 201 -7.63 -18.35 24.33
CA TYR A 201 -8.96 -18.12 24.88
C TYR A 201 -9.32 -19.16 25.94
N GLU A 202 -10.34 -18.88 26.75
CA GLU A 202 -10.80 -19.77 27.84
C GLU A 202 -11.22 -21.17 27.34
N ASP A 203 -11.63 -21.30 26.08
CA ASP A 203 -12.00 -22.56 25.44
C ASP A 203 -10.79 -23.33 24.87
N ASN A 204 -9.56 -22.92 25.19
CA ASN A 204 -8.29 -23.40 24.65
C ASN A 204 -8.12 -23.18 23.13
N SER A 205 -8.98 -22.39 22.49
CA SER A 205 -8.67 -21.88 21.15
C SER A 205 -7.58 -20.80 21.24
N SER A 206 -6.93 -20.51 20.12
CA SER A 206 -5.89 -19.49 20.06
C SER A 206 -5.92 -18.76 18.74
N ASP A 207 -5.50 -17.51 18.76
CA ASP A 207 -5.45 -16.66 17.57
C ASP A 207 -4.33 -15.63 17.68
N TYR A 208 -3.91 -15.11 16.53
CA TYR A 208 -3.02 -13.97 16.42
C TYR A 208 -3.85 -12.70 16.22
N VAL A 209 -3.82 -11.82 17.22
CA VAL A 209 -4.57 -10.56 17.21
C VAL A 209 -3.64 -9.38 17.03
N PRO A 210 -4.13 -8.20 16.59
CA PRO A 210 -3.31 -7.00 16.57
C PRO A 210 -2.70 -6.71 17.96
N CYS A 211 -1.39 -6.48 18.01
CA CYS A 211 -0.72 -6.19 19.27
C CYS A 211 -1.30 -4.91 19.91
N SER A 212 -1.70 -5.00 21.17
CA SER A 212 -2.44 -3.93 21.87
C SER A 212 -1.56 -2.75 22.28
N ASP A 213 -0.32 -3.03 22.71
CA ASP A 213 0.64 -2.05 23.22
C ASP A 213 1.77 -1.72 22.21
N CYS A 214 1.64 -2.20 20.97
CA CYS A 214 2.61 -1.93 19.92
C CYS A 214 2.34 -0.60 19.22
N PRO A 215 3.39 0.02 18.63
CA PRO A 215 3.20 1.20 17.80
C PRO A 215 2.21 0.93 16.68
N LYS A 216 1.34 1.91 16.43
CA LYS A 216 0.41 1.89 15.30
C LYS A 216 0.96 2.76 14.20
N HIS A 217 0.62 2.40 12.98
CA HIS A 217 1.12 3.05 11.78
C HIS A 217 -0.03 3.48 10.90
N ARG A 218 0.19 4.55 10.13
CA ARG A 218 -0.78 5.05 9.17
C ARG A 218 -0.08 5.48 7.92
N ILE A 219 -0.58 5.01 6.80
CA ILE A 219 -0.27 5.55 5.47
C ILE A 219 -1.51 6.28 4.98
N TRP A 220 -1.38 7.53 4.53
CA TRP A 220 -2.50 8.30 4.00
C TRP A 220 -2.10 9.17 2.83
N GLN A 221 -3.09 9.53 2.03
CA GLN A 221 -2.91 10.48 0.94
C GLN A 221 -3.00 11.92 1.45
N GLU A 222 -2.02 12.74 1.08
CA GLU A 222 -2.06 14.19 1.21
C GLU A 222 -1.62 14.83 -0.11
N GLY A 223 -2.59 15.39 -0.84
CA GLY A 223 -2.37 15.83 -2.22
C GLY A 223 -1.96 14.66 -3.12
N ASN A 224 -0.84 14.81 -3.82
CA ASN A 224 -0.25 13.78 -4.68
C ASN A 224 0.77 12.89 -3.97
N MET A 225 0.89 12.99 -2.65
CA MET A 225 1.86 12.24 -1.85
C MET A 225 1.16 11.20 -0.97
N LEU A 226 1.87 10.11 -0.69
CA LEU A 226 1.55 9.22 0.42
C LEU A 226 2.48 9.53 1.59
N LYS A 227 1.89 9.76 2.76
CA LYS A 227 2.57 10.03 4.03
C LYS A 227 2.52 8.83 4.95
N TYR A 228 3.49 8.74 5.84
CA TYR A 228 3.60 7.73 6.88
C TYR A 228 3.84 8.37 8.24
N THR A 229 3.23 7.81 9.28
CA THR A 229 3.47 8.16 10.68
C THR A 229 3.34 6.94 11.56
N THR A 230 3.95 7.03 12.74
CA THR A 230 3.80 6.07 13.85
C THR A 230 3.27 6.80 15.08
N TRP A 231 2.45 6.15 15.91
CA TRP A 231 2.01 6.67 17.21
C TRP A 231 1.81 5.55 18.23
#